data_AF-A0A7V5I017-F1
#
_entry.id   AF-A0A7V5I017-F1
#
_cell.length_a   1.000
_cell.length_b   1.000
_cell.length_c   1.000
_cell.angle_alpha   90.00
_cell.angle_beta   90.00
_cell.angle_gamma   90.00
#
_symmetry.space_group_name_H-M   'P 1'
#
loop_
_entity.id
_entity.type
_entity.pdbx_description
1 polymer ?
#
loop_
_entity_poly.entity_id
_entity_poly.type
_entity_poly.pdbx_seq_one_letter_code
_entity_poly.pdbx_strand_id
1 'polypeptide(L)'
;MGIFDKLAKKLREAKERRQLADFIPFKVKCGKCGEEITIHVNRRTDIQNLYLEPGEEGAAYNLRKEILGKKCPNLIRIDVDFDKNYRVIRKDIEGGSFID
;
A
#
# COMPACT_ATOMS: atom_id res chain seq x y z
N MET A 1 -32.00 22.38 -12.13
CA MET A 1 -30.86 21.45 -12.16
C MET A 1 -29.66 22.20 -12.75
N GLY A 2 -28.89 22.84 -11.88
CA GLY A 2 -27.94 23.89 -12.28
C GLY A 2 -26.56 23.35 -12.64
N ILE A 3 -25.80 24.17 -13.37
CA ILE A 3 -24.39 23.93 -13.74
C ILE A 3 -23.51 23.74 -12.47
N PHE A 4 -23.90 24.37 -11.35
CA PHE A 4 -23.26 24.26 -10.04
C PHE A 4 -23.29 22.83 -9.45
N ASP A 5 -24.39 22.10 -9.60
CA ASP A 5 -24.49 20.70 -9.14
C ASP A 5 -23.50 19.78 -9.87
N LYS A 6 -23.32 20.00 -11.18
CA LYS A 6 -22.37 19.22 -11.99
C LYS A 6 -20.91 19.49 -11.59
N LEU A 7 -20.58 20.74 -11.25
CA LEU A 7 -19.25 21.12 -10.76
C LEU A 7 -18.95 20.51 -9.38
N ALA A 8 -19.90 20.59 -8.44
CA ALA A 8 -19.77 19.98 -7.13
C ALA A 8 -19.60 18.45 -7.22
N LYS A 9 -20.34 17.79 -8.11
CA LYS A 9 -20.21 16.35 -8.36
C LYS A 9 -18.82 15.99 -8.92
N LYS A 10 -18.32 16.72 -9.91
CA LYS A 10 -16.97 16.48 -10.46
C LYS A 10 -15.86 16.66 -9.41
N LEU A 11 -15.98 17.67 -8.55
CA LEU A 11 -15.02 17.90 -7.46
C LEU A 11 -15.04 16.76 -6.45
N ARG A 12 -16.22 16.25 -6.10
CA ARG A 12 -16.37 15.11 -5.19
C ARG A 12 -15.78 13.83 -5.79
N GLU A 13 -16.05 13.52 -7.05
CA GLU A 13 -15.46 12.38 -7.75
C GLU A 13 -13.93 12.50 -7.87
N ALA A 14 -13.41 13.72 -8.11
CA ALA A 14 -11.97 13.96 -8.13
C ALA A 14 -11.32 13.75 -6.74
N LYS A 15 -12.01 14.16 -5.68
CA LYS A 15 -11.58 13.92 -4.29
C LYS A 15 -11.56 12.44 -3.95
N GLU A 16 -12.60 11.69 -4.32
CA GLU A 16 -12.68 10.24 -4.12
C GLU A 16 -11.58 9.49 -4.90
N ARG A 17 -11.33 9.86 -6.17
CA ARG A 17 -10.19 9.33 -6.94
C ARG A 17 -8.84 9.61 -6.28
N ARG A 18 -8.66 10.81 -5.71
CA ARG A 18 -7.43 11.18 -5.00
C ARG A 18 -7.26 10.40 -3.70
N GLN A 19 -8.35 10.15 -2.98
CA GLN A 19 -8.33 9.32 -1.77
C GLN A 19 -7.99 7.86 -2.09
N LEU A 20 -8.52 7.30 -3.19
CA LEU A 20 -8.14 5.97 -3.65
C LEU A 20 -6.66 5.90 -4.06
N ALA A 21 -6.11 6.98 -4.65
CA ALA A 21 -4.70 7.07 -5.02
C ALA A 21 -3.73 7.14 -3.81
N ASP A 22 -4.25 7.38 -2.60
CA ASP A 22 -3.46 7.31 -1.37
C ASP A 22 -3.26 5.86 -0.89
N PHE A 23 -4.00 4.87 -1.43
CA PHE A 23 -3.88 3.47 -1.04
C PHE A 23 -3.13 2.62 -2.07
N ILE A 24 -2.19 1.80 -1.60
CA ILE A 24 -1.45 0.82 -2.38
C ILE A 24 -1.93 -0.58 -1.97
N PRO A 25 -2.57 -1.34 -2.86
CA PRO A 25 -3.01 -2.69 -2.53
C PRO A 25 -1.82 -3.66 -2.54
N PHE A 26 -1.80 -4.58 -1.57
CA PHE A 26 -0.95 -5.77 -1.59
C PHE A 26 -1.81 -7.00 -1.41
N LYS A 27 -1.60 -7.99 -2.28
CA LYS A 27 -2.20 -9.32 -2.14
C LYS A 27 -1.14 -10.32 -1.69
N VAL A 28 -1.45 -11.03 -0.61
CA VAL A 28 -0.58 -12.06 -0.07
C VAL A 28 -1.37 -13.35 0.12
N LYS A 29 -0.70 -14.48 -0.03
CA LYS A 29 -1.20 -15.80 0.29
C LYS A 29 -0.47 -16.35 1.50
N CYS A 30 -1.23 -16.77 2.49
CA CYS A 30 -0.70 -17.36 3.70
C CYS A 30 0.03 -18.69 3.40
N GLY A 31 1.26 -18.83 3.88
CA GLY A 31 2.07 -20.04 3.67
C GLY A 31 1.56 -21.27 4.45
N LYS A 32 0.78 -21.06 5.51
CA LYS A 32 0.27 -22.14 6.37
C LYS A 32 -1.11 -22.66 5.94
N CYS A 33 -2.08 -21.77 5.75
CA CYS A 33 -3.46 -22.14 5.47
C CYS A 33 -3.93 -21.80 4.04
N GLY A 34 -3.10 -21.14 3.24
CA GLY A 34 -3.42 -20.77 1.86
C GLY A 34 -4.45 -19.64 1.71
N GLU A 35 -4.88 -19.00 2.81
CA GLU A 35 -5.79 -17.85 2.76
C GLU A 35 -5.17 -16.69 1.96
N GLU A 36 -5.94 -16.15 1.02
CA GLU A 36 -5.57 -14.95 0.26
C GLU A 36 -6.11 -13.70 0.95
N ILE A 37 -5.23 -12.74 1.17
CA ILE A 37 -5.51 -11.54 1.95
C ILE A 37 -5.10 -10.34 1.10
N THR A 38 -6.03 -9.41 0.91
CA THR A 38 -5.75 -8.10 0.30
C THR A 38 -5.72 -7.05 1.39
N ILE A 39 -4.58 -6.37 1.53
CA ILE A 39 -4.44 -5.20 2.39
C ILE A 39 -4.34 -3.94 1.53
N HIS A 40 -4.83 -2.82 2.06
CA HIS A 40 -4.72 -1.52 1.42
C HIS A 40 -3.86 -0.64 2.32
N VAL A 41 -2.62 -0.41 1.89
CA VAL A 41 -1.63 0.36 2.63
C VAL A 41 -1.81 1.83 2.31
N ASN A 42 -2.03 2.67 3.32
CA ASN A 42 -2.13 4.11 3.13
C ASN A 42 -0.74 4.74 3.09
N ARG A 43 -0.43 5.40 1.97
CA ARG A 43 0.86 6.06 1.71
C ARG A 43 1.26 7.11 2.73
N ARG A 44 0.28 7.67 3.45
CA ARG A 44 0.49 8.76 4.42
C ARG A 44 0.71 8.28 5.84
N THR A 45 0.22 7.08 6.17
CA THR A 45 0.17 6.61 7.57
C THR A 45 0.86 5.29 7.80
N ASP A 46 0.93 4.41 6.79
CA ASP A 46 1.54 3.09 6.93
C ASP A 46 3.00 3.04 6.46
N ILE A 47 3.43 4.01 5.65
CA ILE A 47 4.76 4.03 5.03
C ILE A 47 5.67 5.04 5.76
N GLN A 48 6.90 4.64 6.01
CA GLN A 48 7.94 5.45 6.65
C GLN A 48 8.85 6.09 5.59
N ASN A 49 9.22 7.35 5.80
CA ASN A 49 10.24 8.04 5.00
C ASN A 49 11.64 7.69 5.53
N LEU A 50 12.54 7.29 4.64
CA LEU A 50 13.92 6.93 5.00
C LEU A 50 14.90 8.11 4.94
N TYR A 51 14.45 9.30 4.50
CA TYR A 51 15.22 10.54 4.43
C TYR A 51 16.60 10.34 3.77
N LEU A 52 16.60 10.08 2.46
CA LEU A 52 17.83 10.05 1.66
C LEU A 52 18.48 11.44 1.59
N GLU A 53 19.80 11.49 1.71
CA GLU A 53 20.55 12.71 1.49
C GLU A 53 20.51 13.14 0.00
N PRO A 54 20.68 14.43 -0.32
CA PRO A 54 20.75 14.88 -1.70
C PRO A 54 21.90 14.19 -2.46
N GLY A 55 21.56 13.37 -3.46
CA GLY A 55 22.52 12.61 -4.26
C GLY A 55 22.68 11.15 -3.85
N GLU A 56 22.03 10.72 -2.77
CA GLU A 56 21.99 9.31 -2.35
C GLU A 56 20.97 8.53 -3.18
N GLU A 57 21.40 7.40 -3.74
CA GLU A 57 20.55 6.45 -4.43
C GLU A 57 20.03 5.40 -3.43
N GLY A 58 18.73 5.10 -3.46
CA GLY A 58 18.17 4.11 -2.56
C GLY A 58 16.65 4.19 -2.42
N ALA A 59 16.13 3.46 -1.43
CA ALA A 59 14.74 3.50 -1.03
C ALA A 59 14.42 4.86 -0.40
N ALA A 60 13.44 5.58 -0.96
CA ALA A 60 12.94 6.81 -0.36
C ALA A 60 11.95 6.52 0.77
N TYR A 61 11.26 5.39 0.66
CA TYR A 61 10.25 4.97 1.62
C TYR A 61 10.34 3.48 1.91
N ASN A 62 9.91 3.10 3.10
CA ASN A 62 9.84 1.71 3.55
C ASN A 62 8.46 1.43 4.18
N LEU A 63 7.91 0.26 3.89
CA LEU A 63 6.73 -0.30 4.55
C LEU A 63 7.14 -1.56 5.29
N ARG A 64 6.92 -1.57 6.60
CA ARG A 64 6.89 -2.80 7.41
C ARG A 64 5.48 -3.05 7.88
N LYS A 65 4.92 -4.19 7.50
CA LYS A 65 3.55 -4.55 7.88
C LYS A 65 3.47 -5.99 8.34
N GLU A 66 2.72 -6.18 9.41
CA GLU A 66 2.31 -7.49 9.88
C GLU A 66 0.84 -7.73 9.53
N ILE A 67 0.54 -8.93 9.03
CA ILE A 67 -0.76 -9.31 8.50
C ILE A 67 -1.19 -10.60 9.19
N LEU A 68 -2.38 -10.57 9.78
CA LEU A 68 -3.05 -11.74 10.32
C LEU A 68 -4.28 -12.06 9.47
N GLY A 69 -4.41 -13.33 9.10
CA GLY A 69 -5.58 -13.84 8.40
C GLY A 69 -6.80 -13.96 9.30
N LYS A 70 -7.97 -14.14 8.70
CA LYS A 70 -9.20 -14.39 9.46
C LYS A 70 -9.31 -15.86 9.84
N LYS A 71 -8.74 -16.75 9.03
CA LYS A 71 -8.88 -18.21 9.19
C LYS A 71 -7.74 -18.83 9.98
N CYS A 72 -6.56 -18.24 9.95
CA CYS A 72 -5.40 -18.78 10.64
C CYS A 72 -4.54 -17.69 11.29
N PRO A 73 -4.04 -17.91 12.53
CA PRO A 73 -3.24 -16.94 13.26
C PRO A 73 -1.77 -16.94 12.81
N ASN A 74 -1.50 -17.36 11.57
CA ASN A 74 -0.14 -17.34 11.02
C ASN A 74 0.22 -15.91 10.65
N LEU A 75 1.23 -15.35 11.32
CA LEU A 75 1.71 -14.00 11.07
C LEU A 75 2.48 -13.96 9.75
N ILE A 76 2.04 -13.10 8.85
CA ILE A 76 2.75 -12.78 7.61
C ILE A 76 3.39 -11.42 7.81
N ARG A 77 4.67 -11.28 7.47
CA ARG A 77 5.37 -9.99 7.50
C ARG A 77 5.78 -9.61 6.10
N ILE A 78 5.56 -8.35 5.74
CA ILE A 78 6.08 -7.78 4.51
C ILE A 78 6.99 -6.61 4.84
N ASP A 79 8.12 -6.54 4.13
CA ASP A 79 9.04 -5.41 4.09
C ASP A 79 9.16 -4.96 2.63
N VAL A 80 8.77 -3.72 2.34
CA VAL A 80 8.66 -3.21 0.97
C VAL A 80 9.31 -1.84 0.88
N ASP A 81 10.30 -1.73 0.01
CA ASP A 81 10.95 -0.46 -0.30
C ASP A 81 10.34 0.18 -1.54
N PHE A 82 10.21 1.51 -1.49
CA PHE A 82 9.71 2.30 -2.60
C PHE A 82 10.68 3.41 -3.00
N ASP A 83 10.63 3.78 -4.28
CA ASP A 83 11.25 5.00 -4.79
C ASP A 83 10.47 6.27 -4.39
N LYS A 84 10.98 7.44 -4.79
CA LYS A 84 10.34 8.75 -4.55
C LYS A 84 8.93 8.88 -5.17
N ASN A 85 8.59 8.03 -6.14
CA ASN A 85 7.30 7.99 -6.82
C ASN A 85 6.37 6.88 -6.26
N TYR A 86 6.73 6.26 -5.13
CA TYR A 86 6.01 5.14 -4.53
C TYR A 86 5.93 3.90 -5.43
N ARG A 87 6.89 3.72 -6.34
CA ARG A 87 7.07 2.48 -7.09
C ARG A 87 7.86 1.51 -6.25
N VAL A 88 7.40 0.27 -6.20
CA VAL A 88 8.09 -0.78 -5.45
C VAL A 88 9.41 -1.12 -6.12
N ILE A 89 10.50 -1.06 -5.35
CA ILE A 89 11.84 -1.43 -5.81
C ILE A 89 12.36 -2.71 -5.14
N ARG A 90 11.82 -3.06 -3.97
CA ARG A 90 12.13 -4.31 -3.26
C ARG A 90 10.89 -4.82 -2.53
N LYS A 91 10.69 -6.14 -2.52
CA LYS A 91 9.64 -6.83 -1.77
C LYS A 91 10.24 -8.03 -1.06
N ASP A 92 10.11 -8.08 0.25
CA ASP A 92 10.39 -9.24 1.09
C ASP A 92 9.14 -9.68 1.82
N ILE A 93 9.01 -10.99 2.03
CA ILE A 93 7.87 -11.59 2.72
C ILE A 93 8.29 -12.79 3.55
N GLU A 94 7.78 -12.86 4.77
CA GLU A 94 7.90 -14.00 5.66
C GLU A 94 6.51 -14.57 5.99
N GLY A 95 6.42 -15.89 6.17
CA GLY A 95 5.17 -16.56 6.53
C GLY A 95 4.14 -16.66 5.41
N GLY A 96 4.47 -16.23 4.19
CA GLY A 96 3.58 -16.24 3.04
C GLY A 96 4.28 -15.96 1.71
N SER A 97 3.48 -15.64 0.69
CA SER A 97 3.95 -15.27 -0.66
C SER A 97 3.12 -14.13 -1.23
N PHE A 98 3.72 -13.27 -2.04
CA PHE A 98 2.97 -12.29 -2.83
C PHE A 98 2.29 -12.99 -4.00
N ILE A 99 1.08 -12.55 -4.32
CA ILE A 99 0.25 -13.12 -5.41
C ILE A 99 -0.26 -12.02 -6.34
N ASP A 100 0.62 -11.08 -6.67
CA ASP A 100 0.40 -9.87 -7.49
C ASP A 100 -0.57 -10.10 -8.67
#